data_AF-A0A354ITP9-F1
#
_entry.id   AF-A0A354ITP9-F1
#
_cell.length_a   1.000
_cell.length_b   1.000
_cell.length_c   1.000
_cell.angle_alpha   90.00
_cell.angle_beta   90.00
_cell.angle_gamma   90.00
#
_symmetry.space_group_name_H-M   'P 1'
#
loop_
_entity.id
_entity.type
_entity.pdbx_description
1 polymer ?
#
loop_
_entity_poly.entity_id
_entity_poly.type
_entity_poly.pdbx_seq_one_letter_code
_entity_poly.pdbx_strand_id
1 'polypeptide(L)'
;MAGEHVFKLRFYMAGANWPTNPFQYRGKGTIEIGQDFVILRGSRHRSFRMPLREEQRLRMVDIVDVYASGSDVTFTLLGVKEDLTIGFSVEDAATADRIVALLPARQTPAHAQAHAEQEIFHDRIDYWSPSTPVIWGLLAANIGIFVLMWLARQRYQSFLEGPLRQLFALHPDASALLHSQQLVEWGSNRGPLTLKGEWWRLFTSMFLHGSIWHIGFNMLALWQVGQVTERIFGSARFAGLYVLAGLSGSLASVLWNPHVNSVGASGAIFGIIGGLLAFLGRRDSGVPPTVVADLRGSMIPFLLFSLWMGFIYPHTDNAAHIGGLIGGWLAGHLLARSIHLPERA
;
A
#
# COMPACT_ATOMS: atom_id res chain seq x y z
N MET A 1 -42.39 -5.72 22.61
CA MET A 1 -42.28 -4.59 21.66
C MET A 1 -40.89 -4.64 21.08
N ALA A 2 -40.71 -5.23 19.89
CA ALA A 2 -39.40 -5.28 19.24
C ALA A 2 -39.11 -3.88 18.70
N GLY A 3 -38.12 -3.20 19.29
CA GLY A 3 -37.83 -1.81 18.97
C GLY A 3 -37.15 -1.70 17.60
N GLU A 4 -37.65 -0.82 16.74
CA GLU A 4 -36.89 -0.35 15.58
C GLU A 4 -35.67 0.44 16.09
N HIS A 5 -34.47 0.00 15.71
CA HIS A 5 -33.23 0.65 16.13
C HIS A 5 -32.76 1.60 15.04
N VAL A 6 -32.68 2.90 15.34
CA VAL A 6 -32.23 3.93 14.38
C VAL A 6 -30.85 4.45 14.76
N PHE A 7 -29.93 4.40 13.81
CA PHE A 7 -28.57 4.91 13.97
C PHE A 7 -28.25 5.97 12.91
N LYS A 8 -27.46 6.96 13.30
CA LYS A 8 -26.90 7.95 12.38
C LYS A 8 -25.62 7.39 11.77
N LEU A 9 -25.44 7.64 10.48
CA LEU A 9 -24.28 7.17 9.73
C LEU A 9 -23.79 8.22 8.73
N ARG A 10 -22.64 7.95 8.14
CA ARG A 10 -22.08 8.68 7.01
C ARG A 10 -21.71 7.69 5.91
N PHE A 11 -22.27 7.87 4.73
CA PHE A 11 -21.92 7.06 3.56
C PHE A 11 -20.56 7.47 3.00
N TYR A 12 -19.75 6.49 2.60
CA TYR A 12 -18.45 6.73 1.98
C TYR A 12 -18.59 7.55 0.70
N MET A 13 -17.64 8.47 0.49
CA MET A 13 -17.34 8.94 -0.86
C MET A 13 -16.37 7.93 -1.48
N ALA A 14 -16.59 7.54 -2.74
CA ALA A 14 -15.76 6.54 -3.43
C ALA A 14 -14.26 6.71 -3.11
N GLY A 15 -13.61 5.63 -2.65
CA GLY A 15 -12.20 5.63 -2.23
C GLY A 15 -11.60 4.23 -2.32
N ALA A 16 -10.27 4.12 -2.19
CA ALA A 16 -9.52 2.89 -2.47
C ALA A 16 -9.84 1.70 -1.55
N ASN A 17 -10.34 1.94 -0.32
CA ASN A 17 -10.52 0.90 0.70
C ASN A 17 -11.98 0.50 0.94
N TRP A 18 -12.94 1.21 0.33
CA TRP A 18 -14.36 1.00 0.63
C TRP A 18 -15.18 0.95 -0.65
N PRO A 19 -16.00 -0.09 -0.84
CA PRO A 19 -16.84 -0.20 -2.02
C PRO A 19 -17.75 1.02 -2.11
N THR A 20 -17.87 1.55 -3.32
CA THR A 20 -18.79 2.65 -3.58
C THR A 20 -20.18 2.22 -3.18
N ASN A 21 -20.87 3.00 -2.33
CA ASN A 21 -22.24 2.68 -1.98
C ASN A 21 -23.08 2.56 -3.29
N PRO A 22 -23.75 1.41 -3.52
CA PRO A 22 -24.44 1.13 -4.79
C PRO A 22 -25.57 2.12 -5.07
N PHE A 23 -26.13 2.73 -4.02
CA PHE A 23 -27.20 3.72 -4.11
C PHE A 23 -26.70 5.15 -4.34
N GLN A 24 -25.38 5.34 -4.42
CA GLN A 24 -24.73 6.64 -4.65
C GLN A 24 -25.07 7.70 -3.59
N TYR A 25 -25.43 7.26 -2.38
CA TYR A 25 -25.67 8.14 -1.25
C TYR A 25 -24.37 8.81 -0.81
N ARG A 26 -24.45 10.08 -0.43
CA ARG A 26 -23.31 10.88 0.03
C ARG A 26 -23.61 11.61 1.32
N GLY A 27 -22.62 11.68 2.20
CA GLY A 27 -22.70 12.44 3.43
C GLY A 27 -23.55 11.75 4.51
N LYS A 28 -24.30 12.55 5.27
CA LYS A 28 -25.07 12.05 6.43
C LYS A 28 -26.30 11.26 5.99
N GLY A 29 -26.57 10.17 6.70
CA GLY A 29 -27.73 9.32 6.51
C GLY A 29 -28.15 8.64 7.82
N THR A 30 -29.10 7.72 7.71
CA THR A 30 -29.55 6.88 8.83
C THR A 30 -29.76 5.45 8.39
N ILE A 31 -29.53 4.52 9.29
CA ILE A 31 -29.96 3.12 9.17
C ILE A 31 -31.01 2.85 10.24
N GLU A 32 -32.12 2.25 9.83
CA GLU A 32 -33.17 1.76 10.70
C GLU A 32 -33.23 0.25 10.56
N ILE A 33 -33.07 -0.47 11.68
CA ILE A 33 -33.01 -1.92 11.72
C ILE A 33 -34.28 -2.42 12.41
N GLY A 34 -35.18 -3.00 11.60
CA GLY A 34 -36.36 -3.70 12.06
C GLY A 34 -36.16 -5.22 12.02
N GLN A 35 -37.23 -5.99 12.26
CA GLN A 35 -37.16 -7.46 12.26
C GLN A 35 -36.94 -8.04 10.84
N ASP A 36 -37.73 -7.58 9.87
CA ASP A 36 -37.72 -8.13 8.50
C ASP A 36 -36.96 -7.27 7.50
N PHE A 37 -36.71 -6.00 7.85
CA PHE A 37 -36.16 -5.01 6.94
C PHE A 37 -35.12 -4.11 7.61
N VAL A 38 -34.15 -3.71 6.81
CA VAL A 38 -33.22 -2.63 7.10
C VAL A 38 -33.53 -1.48 6.15
N ILE A 39 -33.80 -0.29 6.68
CA ILE A 39 -34.07 0.90 5.88
C ILE A 39 -32.86 1.83 5.94
N LEU A 40 -32.24 2.06 4.79
CA LEU A 40 -31.16 3.02 4.62
C LEU A 40 -31.71 4.32 4.04
N ARG A 41 -31.47 5.44 4.71
CA ARG A 41 -31.87 6.77 4.21
C ARG A 41 -30.65 7.63 3.97
N GLY A 42 -30.58 8.25 2.80
CA GLY A 42 -29.44 9.06 2.38
C GLY A 42 -29.80 10.12 1.35
N SER A 43 -28.84 10.99 1.06
CA SER A 43 -28.97 12.00 0.01
C SER A 43 -28.16 11.60 -1.21
N ARG A 44 -28.79 11.57 -2.38
CA ARG A 44 -28.12 11.39 -3.67
C ARG A 44 -27.92 12.76 -4.34
N HIS A 45 -26.67 13.10 -4.62
CA HIS A 45 -26.35 14.32 -5.37
C HIS A 45 -26.42 14.07 -6.87
N ARG A 46 -27.14 14.94 -7.59
CA ARG A 46 -27.12 15.00 -9.06
C ARG A 46 -26.48 16.31 -9.50
N SER A 47 -25.62 16.27 -10.51
CA SER A 47 -24.97 17.48 -11.03
C SER A 47 -26.00 18.56 -11.36
N PHE A 48 -25.77 19.78 -10.86
CA PHE A 48 -26.64 20.96 -11.06
C PHE A 48 -28.07 20.87 -10.51
N ARG A 49 -28.38 19.89 -9.63
CA ARG A 49 -29.70 19.80 -8.96
C ARG A 49 -29.57 19.67 -7.44
N MET A 50 -30.64 20.07 -6.75
CA MET A 50 -30.80 19.87 -5.31
C MET A 50 -30.64 18.38 -4.95
N PRO A 51 -30.04 18.04 -3.80
CA PRO A 51 -29.92 16.66 -3.34
C PRO A 51 -31.31 16.05 -3.13
N LEU A 52 -31.53 14.85 -3.67
CA LEU A 52 -32.75 14.09 -3.42
C LEU A 52 -32.51 13.16 -2.22
N ARG A 53 -33.36 13.26 -1.20
CA ARG A 53 -33.41 12.28 -0.11
C ARG A 53 -34.16 11.06 -0.63
N GLU A 54 -33.52 9.91 -0.54
CA GLU A 54 -34.09 8.62 -0.93
C GLU A 54 -33.95 7.65 0.24
N GLU A 55 -34.83 6.65 0.25
CA GLU A 55 -34.74 5.52 1.16
C GLU A 55 -34.66 4.21 0.37
N GLN A 56 -33.82 3.29 0.83
CA GLN A 56 -33.77 1.92 0.35
C GLN A 56 -34.23 0.98 1.44
N ARG A 57 -35.18 0.12 1.09
CA ARG A 57 -35.70 -0.92 1.97
C ARG A 57 -35.06 -2.25 1.57
N LEU A 58 -34.21 -2.78 2.43
CA LEU A 58 -33.45 -4.01 2.23
C LEU A 58 -34.09 -5.11 3.06
N ARG A 59 -34.26 -6.30 2.47
CA ARG A 59 -34.80 -7.44 3.22
C ARG A 59 -33.71 -8.01 4.12
N MET A 60 -34.04 -8.28 5.37
CA MET A 60 -33.12 -8.86 6.35
C MET A 60 -32.54 -10.19 5.85
N VAL A 61 -33.37 -11.00 5.19
CA VAL A 61 -32.98 -12.32 4.64
C VAL A 61 -32.00 -12.24 3.46
N ASP A 62 -31.79 -11.07 2.85
CA ASP A 62 -30.83 -10.91 1.75
C ASP A 62 -29.47 -10.40 2.23
N ILE A 63 -29.38 -9.97 3.49
CA ILE A 63 -28.14 -9.44 4.07
C ILE A 63 -27.24 -10.60 4.51
N VAL A 64 -25.96 -10.52 4.17
CA VAL A 64 -24.87 -11.45 4.52
C VAL A 64 -23.56 -10.71 4.75
N ASP A 65 -22.55 -11.44 5.24
CA ASP A 65 -21.16 -10.97 5.30
C ASP A 65 -21.04 -9.64 6.05
N VAL A 66 -21.76 -9.54 7.16
CA VAL A 66 -21.78 -8.36 8.03
C VAL A 66 -20.50 -8.34 8.85
N TYR A 67 -19.74 -7.25 8.78
CA TYR A 67 -18.58 -7.03 9.64
C TYR A 67 -18.37 -5.55 9.95
N ALA A 68 -17.66 -5.27 11.04
CA ALA A 68 -17.22 -3.93 11.41
C ALA A 68 -15.69 -3.87 11.49
N SER A 69 -15.13 -2.71 11.14
CA SER A 69 -13.71 -2.38 11.31
C SER A 69 -13.60 -1.00 11.93
N GLY A 70 -13.39 -0.94 13.25
CA GLY A 70 -13.48 0.32 13.98
C GLY A 70 -14.90 0.90 13.92
N SER A 71 -15.05 2.14 13.46
CA SER A 71 -16.35 2.82 13.31
C SER A 71 -17.07 2.50 12.00
N ASP A 72 -16.49 1.66 11.15
CA ASP A 72 -16.98 1.38 9.81
C ASP A 72 -17.73 0.05 9.79
N VAL A 73 -18.94 0.04 9.21
CA VAL A 73 -19.79 -1.15 9.07
C VAL A 73 -19.99 -1.45 7.60
N THR A 74 -19.93 -2.74 7.25
CA THR A 74 -20.15 -3.25 5.91
C THR A 74 -20.98 -4.52 5.94
N PHE A 75 -21.79 -4.72 4.91
CA PHE A 75 -22.50 -5.96 4.65
C PHE A 75 -22.76 -6.12 3.15
N THR A 76 -22.99 -7.35 2.72
CA THR A 76 -23.35 -7.69 1.35
C THR A 76 -24.84 -7.97 1.26
N LEU A 77 -25.48 -7.42 0.24
CA LEU A 77 -26.86 -7.71 -0.12
C LEU A 77 -26.85 -8.69 -1.29
N LEU A 78 -27.39 -9.89 -1.09
CA LEU A 78 -27.51 -10.89 -2.14
C LEU A 78 -28.48 -10.41 -3.22
N GLY A 79 -27.99 -10.34 -4.46
CA GLY A 79 -28.78 -9.87 -5.60
C GLY A 79 -29.02 -10.97 -6.62
N VAL A 80 -30.04 -10.77 -7.47
CA VAL A 80 -30.37 -11.73 -8.55
C VAL A 80 -29.34 -11.68 -9.69
N LYS A 81 -28.76 -10.50 -9.94
CA LYS A 81 -27.76 -10.29 -11.00
C LYS A 81 -26.35 -10.16 -10.46
N GLU A 82 -26.19 -9.43 -9.38
CA GLU A 82 -24.92 -9.16 -8.73
C GLU A 82 -25.17 -8.89 -7.25
N ASP A 83 -24.24 -9.32 -6.41
CA ASP A 83 -24.25 -9.00 -4.99
C ASP A 83 -23.75 -7.57 -4.78
N LEU A 84 -24.39 -6.85 -3.85
CA LEU A 84 -24.11 -5.44 -3.60
C LEU A 84 -23.52 -5.25 -2.21
N THR A 85 -22.25 -4.87 -2.13
CA THR A 85 -21.64 -4.50 -0.85
C THR A 85 -22.00 -3.07 -0.48
N ILE A 86 -22.54 -2.91 0.72
CA ILE A 86 -22.95 -1.63 1.29
C ILE A 86 -22.07 -1.36 2.50
N GLY A 87 -21.58 -0.12 2.59
CA GLY A 87 -20.79 0.30 3.74
C GLY A 87 -21.00 1.76 4.14
N PHE A 88 -20.79 2.04 5.42
CA PHE A 88 -20.91 3.36 6.02
C PHE A 88 -20.15 3.46 7.34
N SER A 89 -19.79 4.67 7.73
CA SER A 89 -19.20 4.98 9.04
C SER A 89 -20.27 5.41 10.04
N VAL A 90 -20.10 5.04 11.30
CA VAL A 90 -20.88 5.54 12.44
C VAL A 90 -20.01 6.35 13.40
N GLU A 91 -20.58 6.78 14.52
CA GLU A 91 -19.92 7.67 15.47
C GLU A 91 -18.70 7.03 16.15
N ASP A 92 -18.80 5.77 16.54
CA ASP A 92 -17.77 5.03 17.26
C ASP A 92 -17.87 3.52 17.01
N ALA A 93 -16.82 2.79 17.41
CA ALA A 93 -16.75 1.34 17.25
C ALA A 93 -17.84 0.61 18.05
N ALA A 94 -18.20 1.09 19.23
CA ALA A 94 -19.27 0.48 20.03
C ALA A 94 -20.64 0.55 19.32
N THR A 95 -20.88 1.60 18.55
CA THR A 95 -22.08 1.75 17.72
C THR A 95 -22.03 0.84 16.51
N ALA A 96 -20.84 0.66 15.91
CA ALA A 96 -20.65 -0.28 14.82
C ALA A 96 -20.94 -1.71 15.29
N ASP A 97 -20.39 -2.13 16.43
CA ASP A 97 -20.61 -3.45 17.02
C ASP A 97 -22.10 -3.69 17.35
N ARG A 98 -22.80 -2.68 17.88
CA ARG A 98 -24.25 -2.76 18.09
C ARG A 98 -25.03 -2.97 16.81
N ILE A 99 -24.66 -2.30 15.72
CA ILE A 99 -25.29 -2.50 14.42
C ILE A 99 -25.02 -3.91 13.90
N VAL A 100 -23.76 -4.38 13.95
CA VAL A 100 -23.40 -5.74 13.54
C VAL A 100 -24.20 -6.78 14.32
N ALA A 101 -24.35 -6.60 15.63
CA ALA A 101 -25.12 -7.51 16.49
C ALA A 101 -26.63 -7.54 16.19
N LEU A 102 -27.17 -6.49 15.56
CA LEU A 102 -28.58 -6.40 15.15
C LEU A 102 -28.84 -6.94 13.74
N LEU A 103 -27.78 -7.17 12.96
CA LEU A 103 -27.86 -7.70 11.59
C LEU A 103 -27.63 -9.23 11.59
N PRO A 104 -27.96 -9.92 10.49
CA PRO A 104 -27.84 -11.36 10.42
C PRO A 104 -26.38 -11.81 10.46
N ALA A 105 -26.08 -12.80 11.30
CA ALA A 105 -24.75 -13.44 11.35
C ALA A 105 -24.46 -14.39 10.16
N ARG A 106 -25.32 -14.41 9.14
CA ARG A 106 -25.19 -15.33 7.99
C ARG A 106 -24.03 -14.88 7.11
N GLN A 107 -23.10 -15.78 6.83
CA GLN A 107 -22.02 -15.56 5.88
C GLN A 107 -22.19 -16.41 4.63
N THR A 108 -21.72 -15.92 3.50
CA THR A 108 -21.56 -16.72 2.29
C THR A 108 -20.40 -17.71 2.49
N PRO A 109 -20.43 -18.90 1.87
CA PRO A 109 -19.31 -19.85 1.95
C PRO A 109 -17.99 -19.25 1.47
N ALA A 110 -18.03 -18.39 0.45
CA ALA A 110 -16.85 -17.71 -0.09
C ALA A 110 -16.24 -16.71 0.92
N HIS A 111 -17.08 -15.89 1.58
CA HIS A 111 -16.62 -14.95 2.59
C HIS A 111 -16.06 -15.67 3.82
N ALA A 112 -16.76 -16.71 4.30
CA ALA A 112 -16.29 -17.53 5.42
C ALA A 112 -14.94 -18.19 5.11
N GLN A 113 -14.75 -18.69 3.88
CA GLN A 113 -13.47 -19.25 3.43
C GLN A 113 -12.37 -18.17 3.40
N ALA A 114 -12.62 -17.02 2.79
CA ALA A 114 -11.64 -15.94 2.70
C ALA A 114 -11.19 -15.45 4.09
N HIS A 115 -12.14 -15.30 5.03
CA HIS A 115 -11.84 -14.94 6.41
C HIS A 115 -10.97 -15.99 7.11
N ALA A 116 -11.34 -17.27 7.02
CA ALA A 116 -10.56 -18.36 7.60
C ALA A 116 -9.14 -18.44 7.00
N GLU A 117 -9.01 -18.22 5.69
CA GLU A 117 -7.72 -18.18 5.01
C GLU A 117 -6.85 -16.98 5.47
N GLN A 118 -7.45 -15.81 5.71
CA GLN A 118 -6.74 -14.66 6.28
C GLN A 118 -6.25 -14.91 7.70
N GLU A 119 -7.06 -15.53 8.56
CA GLU A 119 -6.66 -15.94 9.91
C GLU A 119 -5.49 -16.92 9.87
N ILE A 120 -5.60 -17.97 9.04
CA ILE A 120 -4.53 -18.96 8.84
C ILE A 120 -3.24 -18.28 8.37
N PHE A 121 -3.34 -17.31 7.45
CA PHE A 121 -2.18 -16.57 6.98
C PHE A 121 -1.53 -15.76 8.10
N HIS A 122 -2.32 -15.02 8.89
CA HIS A 122 -1.82 -14.25 10.03
C HIS A 122 -1.15 -15.13 11.07
N ASP A 123 -1.76 -16.24 11.48
CA ASP A 123 -1.19 -17.19 12.43
C ASP A 123 0.17 -17.72 11.96
N ARG A 124 0.29 -18.04 10.65
CA ARG A 124 1.54 -18.54 10.06
C ARG A 124 2.64 -17.49 10.10
N ILE A 125 2.36 -16.26 9.68
CA ILE A 125 3.39 -15.21 9.66
C ILE A 125 3.72 -14.70 11.08
N ASP A 126 2.77 -14.74 12.02
CA ASP A 126 3.03 -14.43 13.43
C ASP A 126 3.92 -15.47 14.11
N TYR A 127 3.70 -16.75 13.81
CA TYR A 127 4.59 -17.81 14.28
C TYR A 127 6.03 -17.62 13.79
N TRP A 128 6.21 -17.25 12.52
CA TRP A 128 7.52 -17.22 11.86
C TRP A 128 8.27 -15.89 11.98
N SER A 129 7.57 -14.77 12.03
CA SER A 129 8.14 -13.41 12.08
C SER A 129 7.11 -12.41 12.63
N PRO A 130 6.94 -12.33 13.96
CA PRO A 130 5.92 -11.50 14.60
C PRO A 130 6.19 -9.98 14.51
N SER A 131 7.36 -9.57 14.03
CA SER A 131 7.75 -8.17 13.95
C SER A 131 8.52 -7.86 12.67
N THR A 132 8.68 -6.56 12.40
CA THR A 132 9.32 -6.02 11.19
C THR A 132 10.42 -5.00 11.51
N PRO A 133 11.48 -5.36 12.26
CA PRO A 133 12.50 -4.39 12.65
C PRO A 133 13.29 -3.81 11.46
N VAL A 134 13.49 -4.58 10.39
CA VAL A 134 14.29 -4.13 9.24
C VAL A 134 13.55 -3.06 8.46
N ILE A 135 12.23 -3.16 8.29
CA ILE A 135 11.48 -2.10 7.60
C ILE A 135 11.59 -0.77 8.34
N TRP A 136 11.45 -0.78 9.67
CA TRP A 136 11.61 0.43 10.48
C TRP A 136 13.03 0.97 10.42
N GLY A 137 14.04 0.10 10.43
CA GLY A 137 15.44 0.48 10.23
C GLY A 137 15.69 1.13 8.87
N LEU A 138 15.13 0.58 7.78
CA LEU A 138 15.24 1.15 6.44
C LEU A 138 14.52 2.49 6.33
N LEU A 139 13.30 2.61 6.87
CA LEU A 139 12.56 3.88 6.91
C LEU A 139 13.36 4.95 7.66
N ALA A 140 13.87 4.61 8.85
CA ALA A 140 14.68 5.53 9.66
C ALA A 140 15.97 5.93 8.94
N ALA A 141 16.67 4.98 8.30
CA ALA A 141 17.89 5.27 7.54
C ALA A 141 17.62 6.22 6.37
N ASN A 142 16.61 5.94 5.55
CA ASN A 142 16.26 6.76 4.40
C ASN A 142 15.81 8.17 4.81
N ILE A 143 14.94 8.28 5.82
CA ILE A 143 14.48 9.57 6.35
C ILE A 143 15.65 10.33 6.98
N GLY A 144 16.48 9.65 7.78
CA GLY A 144 17.64 10.26 8.43
C GLY A 144 18.66 10.80 7.43
N ILE A 145 19.02 10.02 6.42
CA ILE A 145 19.93 10.44 5.33
C ILE A 145 19.36 11.64 4.59
N PHE A 146 18.06 11.62 4.28
CA PHE A 146 17.41 12.74 3.62
C PHE A 146 17.36 14.01 4.46
N VAL A 147 17.13 13.91 5.77
CA VAL A 147 17.21 15.05 6.69
C VAL A 147 18.65 15.59 6.74
N LEU A 148 19.66 14.74 6.78
CA LEU A 148 21.07 15.15 6.72
C LEU A 148 21.39 15.89 5.41
N MET A 149 20.93 15.35 4.27
CA MET A 149 21.04 16.00 2.96
C MET A 149 20.38 17.39 2.96
N TRP A 150 19.19 17.51 3.55
CA TRP A 150 18.47 18.78 3.66
C TRP A 150 19.18 19.80 4.56
N LEU A 151 19.71 19.37 5.71
CA LEU A 151 20.49 20.25 6.60
C LEU A 151 21.80 20.70 5.95
N ALA A 152 22.50 19.79 5.27
CA ALA A 152 23.73 20.12 4.56
C ALA A 152 23.50 21.11 3.41
N ARG A 153 22.33 21.06 2.74
CA ARG A 153 21.93 22.04 1.71
C ARG A 153 21.91 23.47 2.25
N GLN A 154 21.39 23.69 3.46
CA GLN A 154 21.28 25.04 4.04
C GLN A 154 22.63 25.71 4.27
N ARG A 155 23.72 24.93 4.30
CA ARG A 155 25.10 25.44 4.38
C ARG A 155 25.64 25.93 3.04
N TYR A 156 25.02 25.57 1.91
CA TYR A 156 25.43 25.92 0.54
C TYR A 156 24.62 27.06 -0.09
N GLN A 157 23.37 27.31 0.33
CA GLN A 157 22.56 28.43 -0.17
C GLN A 157 22.56 29.58 0.85
N SER A 158 23.13 30.72 0.47
CA SER A 158 23.07 31.97 1.23
C SER A 158 21.62 32.47 1.37
N PHE A 159 21.07 32.30 2.58
CA PHE A 159 20.18 33.19 3.34
C PHE A 159 19.20 34.16 2.62
N LEU A 160 18.52 33.79 1.54
CA LEU A 160 17.47 34.65 0.95
C LEU A 160 16.13 33.99 0.61
N GLU A 161 15.93 32.71 0.92
CA GLU A 161 14.63 32.07 0.73
C GLU A 161 14.20 31.25 1.95
N GLY A 162 13.11 31.69 2.59
CA GLY A 162 12.65 31.11 3.85
C GLY A 162 12.03 29.70 3.71
N PRO A 163 12.08 28.87 4.77
CA PRO A 163 11.66 27.46 4.75
C PRO A 163 10.20 27.22 4.33
N LEU A 164 9.29 28.14 4.70
CA LEU A 164 7.86 27.99 4.48
C LEU A 164 7.44 28.24 3.02
N ARG A 165 8.17 29.06 2.26
CA ARG A 165 7.84 29.31 0.85
C ARG A 165 8.21 28.12 -0.04
N GLN A 166 9.25 27.37 0.29
CA GLN A 166 9.72 26.22 -0.49
C GLN A 166 8.91 24.95 -0.20
N LEU A 167 8.38 24.79 1.01
CA LEU A 167 7.51 23.65 1.36
C LEU A 167 6.18 23.63 0.56
N PHE A 168 5.70 24.81 0.14
CA PHE A 168 4.44 25.00 -0.57
C PHE A 168 4.61 25.56 -2.01
N ALA A 169 5.85 25.70 -2.50
CA ALA A 169 6.10 26.17 -3.85
C ALA A 169 5.74 25.08 -4.86
N LEU A 170 4.64 25.29 -5.59
CA LEU A 170 4.17 24.47 -6.71
C LEU A 170 5.00 24.71 -8.00
N HIS A 171 6.31 24.99 -7.88
CA HIS A 171 7.20 25.11 -9.03
C HIS A 171 8.02 23.81 -9.16
N PRO A 172 8.15 23.21 -10.36
CA PRO A 172 8.88 21.96 -10.55
C PRO A 172 10.31 22.00 -9.98
N ASP A 173 11.01 23.13 -10.10
CA ASP A 173 12.35 23.33 -9.53
C ASP A 173 12.37 23.59 -8.00
N ALA A 174 11.27 24.04 -7.41
CA ALA A 174 11.19 24.30 -5.97
C ALA A 174 10.99 23.01 -5.15
N SER A 175 10.54 21.94 -5.81
CA SER A 175 10.38 20.62 -5.19
C SER A 175 11.69 19.83 -5.08
N ALA A 176 12.71 20.16 -5.90
CA ALA A 176 14.03 19.54 -5.83
C ALA A 176 14.78 20.07 -4.60
N LEU A 177 15.11 19.16 -3.68
CA LEU A 177 15.80 19.52 -2.45
C LEU A 177 17.31 19.65 -2.63
N LEU A 178 17.88 19.00 -3.64
CA LEU A 178 19.28 19.11 -4.00
C LEU A 178 19.42 19.21 -5.52
N HIS A 179 20.37 20.02 -5.99
CA HIS A 179 20.76 20.03 -7.40
C HIS A 179 21.43 18.69 -7.77
N SER A 180 21.34 18.31 -9.05
CA SER A 180 21.90 17.04 -9.57
C SER A 180 23.36 16.81 -9.15
N GLN A 181 24.19 17.86 -9.15
CA GLN A 181 25.59 17.78 -8.72
C GLN A 181 25.74 17.42 -7.24
N GLN A 182 24.92 17.99 -6.36
CA GLN A 182 24.95 17.66 -4.93
C GLN A 182 24.58 16.19 -4.70
N LEU A 183 23.61 15.65 -5.44
CA LEU A 183 23.31 14.21 -5.36
C LEU A 183 24.51 13.34 -5.75
N VAL A 184 25.30 13.77 -6.74
CA VAL A 184 26.54 13.08 -7.12
C VAL A 184 27.57 13.12 -6.00
N GLU A 185 27.74 14.26 -5.34
CA GLU A 185 28.64 14.39 -4.18
C GLU A 185 28.21 13.50 -3.02
N TRP A 186 26.90 13.37 -2.81
CA TRP A 186 26.31 12.48 -1.79
C TRP A 186 26.37 10.99 -2.14
N GLY A 187 26.78 10.61 -3.35
CA GLY A 187 26.94 9.20 -3.73
C GLY A 187 25.83 8.64 -4.61
N SER A 188 25.15 9.46 -5.40
CA SER A 188 24.20 8.96 -6.39
C SER A 188 24.86 8.09 -7.44
N ASN A 189 24.06 7.26 -8.09
CA ASN A 189 24.57 6.31 -9.07
C ASN A 189 24.68 7.00 -10.45
N ARG A 190 25.92 7.14 -10.92
CA ARG A 190 26.29 7.75 -12.20
C ARG A 190 27.29 6.84 -12.89
N GLY A 191 26.91 6.25 -14.01
CA GLY A 191 27.71 5.24 -14.72
C GLY A 191 29.19 5.61 -14.91
N PRO A 192 29.53 6.81 -15.42
CA PRO A 192 30.93 7.21 -15.57
C PRO A 192 31.77 7.24 -14.30
N LEU A 193 31.15 7.43 -13.12
CA LEU A 193 31.85 7.40 -11.82
C LEU A 193 31.82 5.99 -11.23
N THR A 194 30.64 5.38 -11.21
CA THR A 194 30.42 4.03 -10.67
C THR A 194 31.33 3.00 -11.36
N LEU A 195 31.45 3.05 -12.69
CA LEU A 195 32.28 2.13 -13.48
C LEU A 195 33.78 2.45 -13.41
N LYS A 196 34.19 3.62 -12.89
CA LYS A 196 35.59 4.05 -12.77
C LYS A 196 36.18 3.89 -11.37
N GLY A 197 35.55 3.08 -10.52
CA GLY A 197 36.07 2.72 -9.20
C GLY A 197 35.19 3.15 -8.03
N GLU A 198 34.15 3.96 -8.27
CA GLU A 198 33.20 4.38 -7.23
C GLU A 198 32.00 3.42 -7.13
N TRP A 199 32.27 2.10 -7.11
CA TRP A 199 31.25 1.04 -7.12
C TRP A 199 30.30 1.09 -5.91
N TRP A 200 30.73 1.69 -4.80
CA TRP A 200 29.91 1.91 -3.61
C TRP A 200 28.66 2.75 -3.91
N ARG A 201 28.67 3.53 -5.01
CA ARG A 201 27.51 4.28 -5.54
C ARG A 201 26.32 3.40 -5.89
N LEU A 202 26.54 2.13 -6.21
CA LEU A 202 25.45 1.17 -6.44
C LEU A 202 24.60 0.97 -5.18
N PHE A 203 25.23 1.03 -4.01
CA PHE A 203 24.57 0.85 -2.72
C PHE A 203 24.08 2.18 -2.15
N THR A 204 24.92 3.21 -2.12
CA THR A 204 24.56 4.49 -1.49
C THR A 204 23.38 5.18 -2.18
N SER A 205 23.28 5.06 -3.51
CA SER A 205 22.17 5.63 -4.28
C SER A 205 20.79 5.16 -3.83
N MET A 206 20.69 3.93 -3.28
CA MET A 206 19.45 3.34 -2.78
C MET A 206 18.84 4.15 -1.63
N PHE A 207 19.62 4.98 -0.95
CA PHE A 207 19.19 5.74 0.22
C PHE A 207 19.04 7.25 -0.02
N LEU A 208 19.51 7.75 -1.18
CA LEU A 208 19.45 9.17 -1.52
C LEU A 208 18.10 9.51 -2.15
N HIS A 209 17.54 10.67 -1.83
CA HIS A 209 16.27 11.13 -2.42
C HIS A 209 16.35 12.60 -2.81
N GLY A 210 15.95 12.92 -4.04
CA GLY A 210 16.05 14.27 -4.60
C GLY A 210 14.93 15.26 -4.22
N SER A 211 13.81 14.80 -3.65
CA SER A 211 12.67 15.66 -3.29
C SER A 211 11.83 15.07 -2.16
N ILE A 212 11.00 15.90 -1.52
CA ILE A 212 10.09 15.49 -0.44
C ILE A 212 9.03 14.50 -0.93
N TRP A 213 8.50 14.71 -2.13
CA TRP A 213 7.55 13.78 -2.74
C TRP A 213 8.23 12.46 -3.10
N HIS A 214 9.47 12.52 -3.60
CA HIS A 214 10.22 11.32 -3.94
C HIS A 214 10.44 10.42 -2.71
N ILE A 215 10.91 10.98 -1.58
CA ILE A 215 11.04 10.19 -0.35
C ILE A 215 9.67 9.76 0.20
N GLY A 216 8.67 10.65 0.20
CA GLY A 216 7.33 10.35 0.72
C GLY A 216 6.69 9.14 0.04
N PHE A 217 6.69 9.11 -1.30
CA PHE A 217 6.15 7.97 -2.05
C PHE A 217 6.98 6.69 -1.88
N ASN A 218 8.33 6.80 -1.85
CA ASN A 218 9.17 5.63 -1.60
C ASN A 218 8.95 5.04 -0.21
N MET A 219 8.90 5.86 0.83
CA MET A 219 8.72 5.38 2.20
C MET A 219 7.31 4.79 2.40
N LEU A 220 6.29 5.38 1.79
CA LEU A 220 4.93 4.83 1.80
C LEU A 220 4.86 3.49 1.08
N ALA A 221 5.47 3.36 -0.11
CA ALA A 221 5.51 2.12 -0.86
C ALA A 221 6.33 1.04 -0.14
N LEU A 222 7.52 1.41 0.36
CA LEU A 222 8.40 0.54 1.15
C LEU A 222 7.68 0.03 2.40
N TRP A 223 7.02 0.90 3.16
CA TRP A 223 6.26 0.49 4.34
C TRP A 223 5.14 -0.51 3.97
N GLN A 224 4.32 -0.22 2.96
CA GLN A 224 3.22 -1.10 2.58
C GLN A 224 3.68 -2.51 2.15
N VAL A 225 4.61 -2.60 1.20
CA VAL A 225 5.07 -3.91 0.69
C VAL A 225 6.06 -4.58 1.64
N GLY A 226 6.87 -3.79 2.34
CA GLY A 226 7.90 -4.29 3.23
C GLY A 226 7.33 -4.95 4.48
N GLN A 227 6.23 -4.44 5.04
CA GLN A 227 5.60 -5.04 6.23
C GLN A 227 5.19 -6.50 5.97
N VAL A 228 4.46 -6.75 4.89
CA VAL A 228 4.04 -8.11 4.54
C VAL A 228 5.23 -8.99 4.13
N THR A 229 6.18 -8.44 3.36
CA THR A 229 7.30 -9.24 2.86
C THR A 229 8.29 -9.59 3.96
N GLU A 230 8.57 -8.69 4.90
CA GLU A 230 9.44 -8.98 6.04
C GLU A 230 8.83 -10.05 6.95
N ARG A 231 7.50 -10.03 7.18
CA ARG A 231 6.84 -11.08 7.96
C ARG A 231 6.90 -12.44 7.27
N ILE A 232 6.77 -12.48 5.95
CA ILE A 232 6.88 -13.73 5.16
C ILE A 232 8.32 -14.26 5.14
N PHE A 233 9.28 -13.42 4.76
CA PHE A 233 10.68 -13.85 4.57
C PHE A 233 11.43 -13.98 5.91
N GLY A 234 11.03 -13.22 6.93
CA GLY A 234 11.82 -12.96 8.12
C GLY A 234 12.91 -11.90 7.87
N SER A 235 13.27 -11.18 8.92
CA SER A 235 14.15 -9.99 8.87
C SER A 235 15.46 -10.18 8.10
N ALA A 236 16.22 -11.25 8.36
CA ALA A 236 17.52 -11.44 7.72
C ALA A 236 17.41 -11.66 6.19
N ARG A 237 16.44 -12.47 5.76
CA ARG A 237 16.18 -12.74 4.34
C ARG A 237 15.57 -11.52 3.64
N PHE A 238 14.71 -10.79 4.34
CA PHE A 238 14.17 -9.53 3.84
C PHE A 238 15.26 -8.48 3.63
N ALA A 239 16.20 -8.33 4.57
CA ALA A 239 17.36 -7.45 4.41
C ALA A 239 18.21 -7.86 3.20
N GLY A 240 18.50 -9.16 3.05
CA GLY A 240 19.19 -9.70 1.89
C GLY A 240 18.45 -9.42 0.58
N LEU A 241 17.13 -9.61 0.56
CA LEU A 241 16.28 -9.32 -0.59
C LEU A 241 16.34 -7.84 -0.98
N TYR A 242 16.19 -6.91 -0.03
CA TYR A 242 16.27 -5.46 -0.27
C TYR A 242 17.62 -5.07 -0.88
N VAL A 243 18.72 -5.57 -0.31
CA VAL A 243 20.08 -5.24 -0.78
C VAL A 243 20.33 -5.82 -2.17
N LEU A 244 20.04 -7.10 -2.40
CA LEU A 244 20.26 -7.74 -3.70
C LEU A 244 19.40 -7.09 -4.79
N ALA A 245 18.12 -6.83 -4.52
CA ALA A 245 17.23 -6.12 -5.41
C ALA A 245 17.75 -4.72 -5.76
N GLY A 246 18.11 -3.93 -4.74
CA GLY A 246 18.60 -2.58 -4.94
C GLY A 246 19.89 -2.53 -5.75
N LEU A 247 20.83 -3.42 -5.47
CA LEU A 247 22.07 -3.53 -6.23
C LEU A 247 21.82 -3.97 -7.68
N SER A 248 20.91 -4.93 -7.92
CA SER A 248 20.51 -5.31 -9.28
C SER A 248 19.88 -4.15 -10.05
N GLY A 249 19.03 -3.34 -9.39
CA GLY A 249 18.47 -2.13 -9.97
C GLY A 249 19.54 -1.10 -10.31
N SER A 250 20.41 -0.77 -9.36
CA SER A 250 21.53 0.16 -9.57
C SER A 250 22.47 -0.30 -10.68
N LEU A 251 22.73 -1.61 -10.79
CA LEU A 251 23.55 -2.16 -11.87
C LEU A 251 22.85 -2.04 -13.22
N ALA A 252 21.57 -2.39 -13.31
CA ALA A 252 20.78 -2.24 -14.54
C ALA A 252 20.70 -0.78 -15.01
N SER A 253 20.54 0.16 -14.08
CA SER A 253 20.61 1.61 -14.35
C SER A 253 21.92 2.00 -15.03
N VAL A 254 23.06 1.56 -14.49
CA VAL A 254 24.39 1.86 -15.05
C VAL A 254 24.58 1.23 -16.43
N LEU A 255 24.06 0.02 -16.65
CA LEU A 255 24.22 -0.70 -17.90
C LEU A 255 23.31 -0.19 -19.02
N TRP A 256 22.07 0.17 -18.72
CA TRP A 256 21.10 0.65 -19.71
C TRP A 256 21.13 2.17 -19.90
N ASN A 257 21.32 2.93 -18.83
CA ASN A 257 21.21 4.40 -18.82
C ASN A 257 22.38 5.06 -18.06
N PRO A 258 23.65 4.87 -18.48
CA PRO A 258 24.83 5.27 -17.71
C PRO A 258 24.90 6.77 -17.37
N HIS A 259 24.24 7.63 -18.14
CA HIS A 259 24.27 9.08 -17.95
C HIS A 259 23.20 9.59 -16.99
N VAL A 260 22.18 8.77 -16.68
CA VAL A 260 21.16 9.11 -15.69
C VAL A 260 21.82 9.25 -14.31
N ASN A 261 21.35 10.24 -13.56
CA ASN A 261 21.73 10.42 -12.17
C ASN A 261 20.69 9.73 -11.29
N SER A 262 20.93 8.48 -10.94
CA SER A 262 19.94 7.62 -10.31
C SER A 262 20.06 7.63 -8.79
N VAL A 263 18.94 7.85 -8.11
CA VAL A 263 18.79 7.87 -6.65
C VAL A 263 17.45 7.29 -6.26
N GLY A 264 17.35 6.76 -5.04
CA GLY A 264 16.11 6.37 -4.39
C GLY A 264 16.00 4.87 -4.13
N ALA A 265 15.16 4.54 -3.14
CA ALA A 265 14.93 3.16 -2.74
C ALA A 265 14.09 2.36 -3.76
N SER A 266 13.53 3.03 -4.77
CA SER A 266 12.52 2.47 -5.66
C SER A 266 12.97 1.20 -6.41
N GLY A 267 14.23 1.09 -6.85
CA GLY A 267 14.74 -0.15 -7.43
C GLY A 267 14.64 -1.34 -6.46
N ALA A 268 15.00 -1.12 -5.19
CA ALA A 268 14.88 -2.15 -4.15
C ALA A 268 13.40 -2.46 -3.82
N ILE A 269 12.52 -1.45 -3.80
CA ILE A 269 11.07 -1.65 -3.58
C ILE A 269 10.47 -2.51 -4.69
N PHE A 270 10.80 -2.23 -5.96
CA PHE A 270 10.38 -3.04 -7.09
C PHE A 270 10.87 -4.48 -6.97
N GLY A 271 12.09 -4.69 -6.48
CA GLY A 271 12.58 -6.04 -6.22
C GLY A 271 11.99 -6.72 -4.99
N ILE A 272 11.58 -5.99 -3.95
CA ILE A 272 10.76 -6.57 -2.87
C ILE A 272 9.46 -7.13 -3.46
N ILE A 273 8.78 -6.35 -4.31
CA ILE A 273 7.58 -6.80 -5.01
C ILE A 273 7.90 -8.02 -5.88
N GLY A 274 8.99 -7.98 -6.65
CA GLY A 274 9.44 -9.11 -7.49
C GLY A 274 9.69 -10.38 -6.68
N GLY A 275 10.36 -10.26 -5.53
CA GLY A 275 10.65 -11.37 -4.63
C GLY A 275 9.39 -11.94 -3.98
N LEU A 276 8.45 -11.07 -3.59
CA LEU A 276 7.15 -11.50 -3.10
C LEU A 276 6.33 -12.21 -4.19
N LEU A 277 6.33 -11.71 -5.43
CA LEU A 277 5.66 -12.39 -6.55
C LEU A 277 6.29 -13.75 -6.85
N ALA A 278 7.62 -13.87 -6.80
CA ALA A 278 8.31 -15.15 -6.92
C ALA A 278 7.88 -16.14 -5.82
N PHE A 279 7.82 -15.68 -4.57
CA PHE A 279 7.37 -16.49 -3.44
C PHE A 279 5.90 -16.93 -3.58
N LEU A 280 4.99 -16.01 -3.92
CA LEU A 280 3.57 -16.32 -4.13
C LEU A 280 3.35 -17.25 -5.33
N GLY A 281 4.31 -17.37 -6.24
CA GLY A 281 4.29 -18.34 -7.35
C GLY A 281 4.59 -19.78 -6.92
N ARG A 282 5.12 -19.99 -5.71
CA ARG A 282 5.50 -21.31 -5.21
C ARG A 282 4.30 -22.09 -4.69
N ARG A 283 4.23 -23.37 -5.08
CA ARG A 283 3.21 -24.31 -4.59
C ARG A 283 3.33 -24.59 -3.09
N ASP A 284 4.55 -24.54 -2.57
CA ASP A 284 4.86 -24.77 -1.17
C ASP A 284 4.92 -23.48 -0.33
N SER A 285 4.44 -22.34 -0.85
CA SER A 285 4.54 -21.05 -0.15
C SER A 285 3.89 -21.09 1.23
N GLY A 286 2.75 -21.77 1.38
CA GLY A 286 1.95 -21.72 2.60
C GLY A 286 1.10 -20.46 2.71
N VAL A 287 0.97 -19.68 1.63
CA VAL A 287 -0.01 -18.59 1.55
C VAL A 287 -1.32 -19.12 0.96
N PRO A 288 -2.46 -18.92 1.62
CA PRO A 288 -3.75 -19.36 1.10
C PRO A 288 -4.15 -18.69 -0.22
N PRO A 289 -4.93 -19.36 -1.09
CA PRO A 289 -5.25 -18.87 -2.43
C PRO A 289 -5.92 -17.50 -2.48
N THR A 290 -6.86 -17.20 -1.58
CA THR A 290 -7.55 -15.89 -1.55
C THR A 290 -6.56 -14.77 -1.23
N VAL A 291 -5.69 -14.97 -0.24
CA VAL A 291 -4.64 -14.02 0.14
C VAL A 291 -3.63 -13.83 -1.01
N VAL A 292 -3.27 -14.89 -1.74
CA VAL A 292 -2.43 -14.78 -2.95
C VAL A 292 -3.10 -13.89 -4.00
N ALA A 293 -4.40 -14.07 -4.23
CA ALA A 293 -5.16 -13.29 -5.20
C ALA A 293 -5.20 -11.80 -4.80
N ASP A 294 -5.47 -11.49 -3.53
CA ASP A 294 -5.53 -10.12 -3.00
C ASP A 294 -4.16 -9.41 -3.11
N LEU A 295 -3.09 -10.09 -2.69
CA LEU A 295 -1.73 -9.54 -2.78
C LEU A 295 -1.34 -9.28 -4.25
N ARG A 296 -1.62 -10.21 -5.17
CA ARG A 296 -1.35 -9.99 -6.61
C ARG A 296 -2.23 -8.89 -7.20
N GLY A 297 -3.50 -8.84 -6.81
CA GLY A 297 -4.48 -7.87 -7.29
C GLY A 297 -4.14 -6.42 -6.92
N SER A 298 -3.43 -6.22 -5.80
CA SER A 298 -2.91 -4.90 -5.41
C SER A 298 -1.55 -4.57 -6.05
N MET A 299 -0.62 -5.52 -6.06
CA MET A 299 0.76 -5.28 -6.51
C MET A 299 0.91 -5.14 -8.02
N ILE A 300 0.22 -5.98 -8.82
CA ILE A 300 0.41 -6.00 -10.28
C ILE A 300 -0.06 -4.68 -10.92
N PRO A 301 -1.27 -4.16 -10.61
CA PRO A 301 -1.69 -2.86 -11.14
C PRO A 301 -0.75 -1.73 -10.72
N PHE A 302 -0.28 -1.75 -9.46
CA PHE A 302 0.68 -0.77 -8.97
C PHE A 302 2.01 -0.80 -9.77
N LEU A 303 2.56 -1.99 -10.03
CA LEU A 303 3.78 -2.14 -10.84
C LEU A 303 3.59 -1.60 -12.26
N LEU A 304 2.50 -2.02 -12.92
CA LEU A 304 2.21 -1.61 -14.29
C LEU A 304 2.02 -0.10 -14.39
N PHE A 305 1.26 0.49 -13.47
CA PHE A 305 1.06 1.92 -13.40
C PHE A 305 2.37 2.67 -13.13
N SER A 306 3.18 2.19 -12.19
CA SER A 306 4.45 2.84 -11.82
C SER A 306 5.46 2.83 -12.96
N LEU A 307 5.61 1.70 -13.67
CA LEU A 307 6.48 1.61 -14.85
C LEU A 307 5.98 2.51 -15.99
N TRP A 308 4.68 2.52 -16.23
CA TRP A 308 4.06 3.38 -17.24
C TRP A 308 4.30 4.86 -16.94
N MET A 309 4.10 5.28 -15.69
CA MET A 309 4.42 6.63 -15.22
C MET A 309 5.90 6.96 -15.41
N GLY A 310 6.80 5.99 -15.21
CA GLY A 310 8.23 6.20 -15.42
C GLY A 310 8.63 6.51 -16.86
N PHE A 311 7.83 6.14 -17.86
CA PHE A 311 8.03 6.59 -19.25
C PHE A 311 7.55 8.03 -19.50
N ILE A 312 6.68 8.56 -18.64
CA ILE A 312 6.10 9.90 -18.77
C ILE A 312 6.92 10.92 -17.98
N TYR A 313 7.46 10.54 -16.82
CA TYR A 313 8.18 11.45 -15.93
C TYR A 313 9.70 11.35 -16.15
N PRO A 314 10.35 12.42 -16.67
CA PRO A 314 11.74 12.41 -17.16
C PRO A 314 12.83 12.22 -16.09
N HIS A 315 12.45 12.05 -14.83
CA HIS A 315 13.35 11.81 -13.69
C HIS A 315 13.19 10.42 -13.08
N THR A 316 12.43 9.54 -13.73
CA THR A 316 12.23 8.16 -13.28
C THR A 316 13.18 7.23 -14.00
N ASP A 317 13.89 6.39 -13.23
CA ASP A 317 14.82 5.42 -13.78
C ASP A 317 14.16 4.03 -13.92
N ASN A 318 13.47 3.83 -15.05
CA ASN A 318 12.84 2.54 -15.35
C ASN A 318 13.86 1.39 -15.49
N ALA A 319 15.12 1.67 -15.82
CA ALA A 319 16.16 0.64 -15.85
C ALA A 319 16.42 0.12 -14.43
N ALA A 320 16.48 1.01 -13.43
CA ALA A 320 16.58 0.62 -12.03
C ALA A 320 15.35 -0.18 -11.54
N HIS A 321 14.14 0.22 -11.93
CA HIS A 321 12.91 -0.48 -11.56
C HIS A 321 12.85 -1.89 -12.13
N ILE A 322 13.12 -2.04 -13.43
CA ILE A 322 13.10 -3.34 -14.12
C ILE A 322 14.22 -4.24 -13.58
N GLY A 323 15.44 -3.71 -13.43
CA GLY A 323 16.57 -4.46 -12.88
C GLY A 323 16.33 -4.91 -11.44
N GLY A 324 15.73 -4.03 -10.63
CA GLY A 324 15.33 -4.34 -9.26
C GLY A 324 14.26 -5.43 -9.21
N LEU A 325 13.20 -5.30 -10.02
CA LEU A 325 12.12 -6.29 -10.12
C LEU A 325 12.66 -7.68 -10.48
N ILE A 326 13.51 -7.78 -11.52
CA ILE A 326 14.10 -9.05 -11.96
C ILE A 326 15.06 -9.60 -10.90
N GLY A 327 15.96 -8.77 -10.37
CA GLY A 327 16.93 -9.19 -9.34
C GLY A 327 16.24 -9.65 -8.06
N GLY A 328 15.19 -8.94 -7.64
CA GLY A 328 14.35 -9.31 -6.52
C GLY A 328 13.55 -10.59 -6.75
N TRP A 329 13.00 -10.80 -7.96
CA TRP A 329 12.33 -12.06 -8.33
C TRP A 329 13.27 -13.26 -8.24
N LEU A 330 14.49 -13.14 -8.75
CA LEU A 330 15.53 -14.18 -8.64
C LEU A 330 15.94 -14.41 -7.18
N ALA A 331 16.19 -13.33 -6.43
CA ALA A 331 16.53 -13.40 -5.01
C ALA A 331 15.38 -14.00 -4.18
N GLY A 332 14.12 -13.75 -4.57
CA GLY A 332 12.93 -14.33 -3.95
C GLY A 332 12.92 -15.85 -4.04
N HIS A 333 13.24 -16.42 -5.21
CA HIS A 333 13.37 -17.87 -5.36
C HIS A 333 14.46 -18.47 -4.48
N LEU A 334 15.56 -17.75 -4.27
CA LEU A 334 16.69 -18.21 -3.46
C LEU A 334 16.43 -18.08 -1.95
N LEU A 335 15.87 -16.95 -1.52
CA LEU A 335 15.77 -16.57 -0.12
C LEU A 335 14.47 -17.01 0.54
N ALA A 336 13.38 -17.15 -0.23
CA ALA A 336 12.07 -17.42 0.36
C ALA A 336 12.01 -18.78 1.05
N ARG A 337 11.27 -18.84 2.14
CA ARG A 337 10.94 -20.08 2.88
C ARG A 337 9.43 -20.31 2.86
N SER A 338 9.02 -21.58 2.96
CA SER A 338 7.62 -21.90 3.23
C SER A 338 7.19 -21.32 4.59
N ILE A 339 5.96 -20.84 4.68
CA ILE A 339 5.35 -20.39 5.94
C ILE A 339 4.38 -21.42 6.54
N HIS A 340 4.33 -22.66 6.02
CA HIS A 340 3.61 -23.73 6.70
C HIS A 340 4.15 -23.91 8.13
N LEU A 341 3.25 -24.20 9.07
CA LEU A 341 3.65 -24.57 10.42
C LEU A 341 4.24 -25.98 10.40
N PRO A 342 5.30 -26.26 11.19
CA PRO A 342 5.76 -27.63 11.36
C PRO A 342 4.64 -28.49 11.95
N GLU A 343 4.54 -29.74 11.49
CA GLU A 343 3.66 -30.73 12.14
C GLU A 343 4.07 -30.85 13.62
N ARG A 344 3.10 -30.77 14.54
CA ARG A 344 3.38 -30.97 15.96
C ARG A 344 3.82 -32.42 16.13
N ALA A 345 5.09 -32.61 16.49
CA ALA A 345 5.68 -33.92 16.77
C ALA A 345 5.08 -34.58 18.02
#